data_AF-A0A5B7IXB5-F1
#
_entry.id   AF-A0A5B7IXB5-F1
#
_cell.length_a   1.000
_cell.length_b   1.000
_cell.length_c   1.000
_cell.angle_alpha   90.00
_cell.angle_beta   90.00
_cell.angle_gamma   90.00
#
_symmetry.space_group_name_H-M   'P 1'
#
loop_
_entity.id
_entity.type
_entity.pdbx_description
1 polymer ?
#
loop_
_entity_poly.entity_id
_entity_poly.type
_entity_poly.pdbx_seq_one_letter_code
_entity_poly.pdbx_strand_id
1 'polypeptide(L)'
;MCPSSVQKVTKMRNSSNMILLTFFGSTLPDRVHIGPINLRVRRFVSRPLQCFSCYGYGHGKSSCKEASRCGNCSALDSHSEEHCNVAAYCFHCRDANQVRSVG
;
A
#
# COMPACT_ATOMS: atom_id res chain seq x y z
N MET A 1 1.51 30.35 -9.98
CA MET A 1 0.36 30.35 -9.05
C MET A 1 -0.15 28.93 -8.96
N CYS A 2 -0.33 28.37 -7.75
CA CYS A 2 -1.04 27.10 -7.59
C CYS A 2 -2.48 27.29 -8.08
N PRO A 3 -3.05 26.36 -8.87
CA PRO A 3 -4.44 26.52 -9.28
C PRO A 3 -5.32 26.57 -8.03
N SER A 4 -6.21 27.55 -7.97
CA SER A 4 -7.14 27.84 -6.87
C SER A 4 -8.05 26.66 -6.48
N SER A 5 -7.98 25.56 -7.23
CA SER A 5 -8.68 24.31 -6.98
C SER A 5 -7.93 23.34 -6.06
N VAL A 6 -6.65 23.53 -5.72
CA VAL A 6 -5.93 22.62 -4.80
C VAL A 6 -6.23 22.98 -3.35
N GLN A 7 -6.89 22.09 -2.62
CA GLN A 7 -7.21 22.21 -1.20
C GLN A 7 -6.02 21.81 -0.31
N LYS A 8 -5.30 20.75 -0.68
CA LYS A 8 -4.20 20.22 0.15
C LYS A 8 -3.11 19.59 -0.72
N VAL A 9 -1.87 19.75 -0.29
CA VAL A 9 -0.70 19.09 -0.87
C VAL A 9 -0.07 18.22 0.19
N THR A 10 0.16 16.94 -0.12
CA THR A 10 0.77 15.97 0.80
C THR A 10 1.95 15.29 0.13
N LYS A 11 3.14 15.33 0.76
CA LYS A 11 4.30 14.53 0.34
C LYS A 11 4.12 13.10 0.82
N MET A 12 4.27 12.12 -0.06
CA MET A 12 4.14 10.71 0.31
C MET A 12 5.38 10.24 1.10
N ARG A 13 5.19 9.58 2.25
CA ARG A 13 6.28 9.21 3.17
C ARG A 13 7.27 8.17 2.60
N ASN A 14 6.86 7.36 1.61
CA ASN A 14 7.68 6.29 1.03
C ASN A 14 7.94 6.47 -0.48
N SER A 15 7.84 7.70 -0.97
CA SER A 15 8.16 8.02 -2.36
C SER A 15 8.78 9.40 -2.46
N SER A 16 10.01 9.48 -2.95
CA SER A 16 10.74 10.74 -3.15
C SER A 16 10.12 11.60 -4.26
N ASN A 17 9.42 10.97 -5.20
CA ASN A 17 8.96 11.61 -6.45
C ASN A 17 7.43 11.65 -6.59
N MET A 18 6.68 11.40 -5.51
CA MET A 18 5.22 11.44 -5.53
C MET A 18 4.64 12.45 -4.54
N ILE A 19 3.71 13.24 -5.04
CA ILE A 19 2.89 14.16 -4.27
C ILE A 19 1.42 13.81 -4.47
N LEU A 20 0.64 13.91 -3.40
CA LEU A 20 -0.81 13.81 -3.44
C LEU A 20 -1.41 15.21 -3.39
N LEU A 21 -2.16 15.55 -4.44
CA LEU A 21 -2.93 16.78 -4.52
C LEU A 21 -4.39 16.47 -4.22
N THR A 22 -4.96 17.13 -3.23
CA THR A 22 -6.41 17.12 -2.97
C THR A 22 -7.01 18.37 -3.61
N PHE A 23 -8.03 18.20 -4.43
CA PHE A 23 -8.72 19.29 -5.11
C PHE A 23 -10.08 19.56 -4.47
N PHE A 24 -10.58 20.79 -4.60
CA PHE A 24 -11.96 21.12 -4.29
C PHE A 24 -12.90 20.52 -5.35
N GLY A 25 -13.99 19.89 -4.90
CA GLY A 25 -14.99 19.25 -5.77
C GLY A 25 -14.73 17.75 -6.01
N SER A 26 -15.59 17.13 -6.83
CA SER A 26 -15.58 15.68 -7.12
C SER A 26 -14.92 15.34 -8.47
N THR A 27 -14.64 16.34 -9.30
CA THR A 27 -14.02 16.18 -10.62
C THR A 27 -12.54 16.49 -10.57
N LEU A 28 -11.70 15.58 -11.04
CA LEU A 28 -10.26 15.83 -11.17
C LEU A 28 -9.95 16.53 -12.49
N PRO A 29 -9.05 17.53 -12.50
CA PRO A 29 -8.53 18.07 -13.74
C PRO A 29 -7.64 17.03 -14.43
N ASP A 30 -7.58 17.05 -15.76
CA ASP A 30 -6.68 16.14 -16.50
C ASP A 30 -5.20 16.47 -16.28
N ARG A 31 -4.90 17.75 -16.05
CA ARG A 31 -3.54 18.29 -15.91
C ARG A 31 -3.44 19.34 -14.82
N VAL A 32 -2.26 19.45 -14.22
CA VAL A 32 -1.88 20.50 -13.27
C VAL A 32 -0.64 21.22 -13.76
N HIS A 33 -0.66 22.55 -13.66
CA HIS A 33 0.49 23.41 -13.97
C HIS A 33 1.14 23.87 -12.67
N ILE A 34 2.44 23.60 -12.53
CA ILE A 34 3.24 23.98 -11.36
C ILE A 34 4.47 24.73 -11.88
N GLY A 35 4.38 26.05 -11.93
CA GLY A 35 5.40 26.86 -12.63
C GLY A 35 5.47 26.48 -14.12
N PRO A 36 6.65 26.17 -14.67
CA PRO A 36 6.79 25.75 -16.07
C PRO A 36 6.41 24.28 -16.32
N ILE A 37 6.11 23.52 -15.26
CA ILE A 37 5.85 22.09 -15.35
C ILE A 37 4.36 21.83 -15.60
N ASN A 38 4.06 20.95 -16.57
CA ASN A 38 2.69 20.49 -16.87
C ASN A 38 2.60 18.97 -16.70
N LEU A 39 1.87 18.51 -15.67
CA LEU A 39 1.76 17.09 -15.31
C LEU A 39 0.34 16.58 -15.48
N ARG A 40 0.21 15.35 -15.99
CA ARG A 40 -1.09 14.63 -15.96
C ARG A 40 -1.43 14.24 -14.54
N VAL A 41 -2.67 14.50 -14.14
CA VAL A 41 -3.21 14.06 -12.84
C VAL A 41 -3.75 12.65 -12.99
N ARG A 42 -3.54 11.82 -11.97
CA ARG A 42 -4.12 10.48 -11.87
C ARG A 42 -4.87 10.39 -10.54
N ARG A 43 -6.01 9.69 -10.55
CA ARG A 43 -6.71 9.34 -9.30
C ARG A 43 -5.76 8.59 -8.39
N PHE A 44 -5.68 9.03 -7.14
CA PHE A 44 -4.95 8.31 -6.12
C PHE A 44 -5.80 7.13 -5.64
N VAL A 45 -5.23 5.93 -5.70
CA VAL A 45 -5.77 4.72 -5.08
C VAL A 45 -4.83 4.38 -3.93
N SER A 46 -5.33 4.44 -2.70
CA SER A 46 -4.52 4.08 -1.54
C SER A 46 -4.15 2.61 -1.61
N ARG A 47 -2.93 2.29 -1.16
CA ARG A 47 -2.53 0.88 -0.98
C ARG A 47 -3.53 0.20 -0.03
N PRO A 48 -4.04 -0.99 -0.36
CA PRO A 48 -4.90 -1.74 0.54
C PRO A 48 -4.22 -1.92 1.90
N LEU A 49 -4.97 -1.73 2.97
CA LEU A 49 -4.48 -2.00 4.32
C LEU A 49 -4.23 -3.51 4.45
N GLN A 50 -2.98 -3.89 4.67
CA GLN A 50 -2.58 -5.29 4.85
C GLN A 50 -2.29 -5.55 6.33
N CYS A 51 -2.78 -6.68 6.83
CA CYS A 51 -2.50 -7.13 8.18
C CYS A 51 -1.18 -7.91 8.21
N PHE A 52 -0.18 -7.42 8.94
CA PHE A 52 1.12 -8.10 9.09
C PHE A 52 1.13 -9.23 10.14
N SER A 53 -0.04 -9.81 10.42
CA SER A 53 -0.17 -11.01 11.26
C SER A 53 -0.73 -12.18 10.45
N CYS A 54 -1.87 -11.97 9.79
CA CYS A 54 -2.52 -13.01 8.97
C CYS A 54 -2.27 -12.84 7.46
N TYR A 55 -1.64 -11.73 7.05
CA TYR A 55 -1.43 -11.29 5.67
C TYR A 55 -2.71 -11.01 4.86
N GLY A 56 -3.88 -10.97 5.50
CA GLY A 56 -5.15 -10.55 4.90
C GLY A 56 -5.22 -9.05 4.63
N TYR A 57 -6.24 -8.63 3.87
CA TYR A 57 -6.50 -7.22 3.57
C TYR A 57 -7.71 -6.69 4.36
N GLY A 58 -7.78 -5.36 4.53
CA GLY A 58 -8.92 -4.64 5.11
C GLY A 58 -8.80 -4.32 6.60
N HIS A 59 -7.77 -4.83 7.28
CA HIS A 59 -7.52 -4.57 8.69
C HIS A 59 -6.02 -4.51 9.01
N GLY A 60 -5.67 -3.89 10.14
CA GLY A 60 -4.29 -3.83 10.63
C GLY A 60 -4.02 -4.92 11.67
N LYS A 61 -2.74 -5.14 12.00
CA LYS A 61 -2.32 -6.14 13.00
C LYS A 61 -3.05 -6.02 14.35
N SER A 62 -3.29 -4.80 14.83
CA SER A 62 -3.97 -4.53 16.11
C SER A 62 -5.46 -4.94 16.15
N SER A 63 -6.08 -5.14 14.98
CA SER A 63 -7.49 -5.50 14.82
C SER A 63 -7.67 -6.90 14.22
N CYS A 64 -6.57 -7.65 14.06
CA CYS A 64 -6.57 -9.01 13.53
C CYS A 64 -7.32 -9.96 14.48
N LYS A 65 -8.20 -10.79 13.93
CA LYS A 65 -8.92 -11.84 14.68
C LYS A 65 -8.55 -13.24 14.21
N GLU A 66 -7.83 -13.32 13.11
CA GLU A 66 -7.37 -14.55 12.45
C GLU A 66 -6.05 -15.03 13.04
N ALA A 67 -5.80 -16.33 12.92
CA ALA A 67 -4.53 -16.98 13.23
C ALA A 67 -3.36 -16.30 12.50
N SER A 68 -2.20 -16.25 13.17
CA SER A 68 -1.01 -15.70 12.56
C SER A 68 -0.52 -16.64 11.46
N ARG A 69 0.08 -16.07 10.42
CA ARG A 69 0.56 -16.79 9.26
C ARG A 69 2.04 -16.51 9.09
N CYS A 70 2.84 -17.53 8.82
CA CYS A 70 4.25 -17.34 8.49
C CYS A 70 4.40 -16.63 7.14
N GLY A 71 5.15 -15.54 7.08
CA GLY A 71 5.41 -14.78 5.85
C GLY A 71 6.21 -15.53 4.79
N ASN A 72 6.95 -16.58 5.16
CA ASN A 72 7.68 -17.39 4.19
C ASN A 72 6.79 -18.47 3.56
N CYS A 73 6.20 -19.37 4.36
CA CYS A 73 5.49 -20.55 3.86
C CYS A 73 3.96 -20.50 4.00
N SER A 74 3.41 -19.40 4.53
CA SER A 74 1.98 -19.24 4.78
C SER A 74 1.35 -20.26 5.75
N ALA A 75 2.12 -21.03 6.52
CA ALA A 75 1.56 -21.92 7.54
C ALA A 75 0.96 -21.12 8.71
N LEU A 76 -0.13 -21.62 9.30
CA LEU A 76 -0.77 -21.01 10.48
C LEU A 76 -0.10 -21.46 11.77
N ASP A 77 0.19 -20.52 12.66
CA ASP A 77 0.61 -20.70 14.08
C ASP A 77 1.62 -21.83 14.37
N SER A 78 2.46 -22.21 13.40
CA SER A 78 3.30 -23.41 13.51
C SER A 78 4.75 -23.12 13.91
N HIS A 79 5.24 -21.90 13.66
CA HIS A 79 6.61 -21.47 13.95
C HIS A 79 6.77 -19.95 13.80
N SER A 80 7.87 -19.40 14.31
CA SER A 80 8.27 -18.02 14.02
C SER A 80 8.88 -17.92 12.62
N GLU A 81 8.68 -16.80 11.92
CA GLU A 81 9.24 -16.57 10.58
C GLU A 81 10.77 -16.78 10.54
N GLU A 82 11.47 -16.41 11.60
CA GLU A 82 12.92 -16.50 11.76
C GLU A 82 13.45 -17.95 11.70
N HIS A 83 12.61 -18.94 12.06
CA HIS A 83 12.97 -20.35 12.08
C HIS A 83 12.19 -21.16 11.05
N CYS A 84 11.71 -20.53 9.97
CA CYS A 84 11.01 -21.22 8.90
C CYS A 84 11.99 -21.92 7.94
N ASN A 85 12.07 -23.24 8.02
CA ASN A 85 12.87 -24.08 7.11
C ASN A 85 12.05 -24.65 5.93
N VAL A 86 10.79 -24.23 5.79
CA VAL A 86 9.88 -24.71 4.74
C VAL A 86 10.11 -23.89 3.46
N ALA A 87 9.92 -24.52 2.29
CA ALA A 87 9.94 -23.80 1.02
C ALA A 87 8.95 -22.62 1.02
N ALA A 88 9.35 -21.52 0.38
CA ALA A 88 8.52 -20.34 0.29
C ALA A 88 7.19 -20.66 -0.41
N TYR A 89 6.09 -20.14 0.13
CA TYR A 89 4.77 -20.29 -0.43
C TYR A 89 3.89 -19.10 -0.03
N CYS A 90 3.32 -18.43 -1.02
CA CYS A 90 2.45 -17.28 -0.83
C CYS A 90 0.99 -17.70 -0.98
N PHE A 91 0.18 -17.56 0.06
CA PHE A 91 -1.23 -17.93 0.00
C PHE A 91 -2.05 -17.11 -1.02
N HIS A 92 -1.64 -15.87 -1.29
CA HIS A 92 -2.30 -14.99 -2.26
C HIS A 92 -1.95 -15.36 -3.71
N CYS A 93 -0.67 -15.58 -3.99
CA CYS A 93 -0.18 -15.90 -5.34
C CYS A 93 -0.34 -17.37 -5.69
N ARG A 94 -0.42 -18.24 -4.67
CA ARG A 94 -0.40 -19.72 -4.78
C ARG A 94 0.83 -20.24 -5.51
N ASP A 95 1.98 -19.63 -5.20
CA ASP A 95 3.24 -19.89 -5.87
C ASP A 95 4.41 -19.81 -4.88
N ALA A 96 5.60 -20.26 -5.31
CA ALA A 96 6.85 -20.37 -4.56
C ALA A 96 7.51 -19.01 -4.31
N ASN A 97 6.75 -18.10 -3.70
CA ASN A 97 7.17 -16.76 -3.33
C ASN A 97 6.84 -16.52 -1.86
N GLN A 98 7.62 -15.68 -1.21
CA GLN A 98 7.27 -15.19 0.11
C GLN A 98 6.09 -14.23 0.03
N VAL A 99 5.32 -14.12 1.11
CA VAL A 99 4.31 -13.07 1.21
C VAL A 99 5.05 -11.74 1.36
N ARG A 100 5.00 -10.91 0.32
CA ARG A 100 5.67 -9.60 0.33
C ARG A 100 4.75 -8.55 0.93
N SER A 101 5.26 -7.89 1.96
CA SER A 101 4.73 -6.62 2.47
C SER A 101 5.05 -5.52 1.47
N VAL A 102 4.04 -4.81 0.96
CA VAL A 102 4.29 -3.57 0.20
C VAL A 102 4.39 -2.40 1.20
N GLY A 103 5.55 -2.29 1.85
CA GLY A 103 5.94 -1.16 2.71
C GLY A 103 6.03 0.15 1.94
#